data_AF-A0A3D5JXK9-F1
#
_entry.id   AF-A0A3D5JXK9-F1
#
_cell.length_a   1.000
_cell.length_b   1.000
_cell.length_c   1.000
_cell.angle_alpha   90.00
_cell.angle_beta   90.00
_cell.angle_gamma   90.00
#
_symmetry.space_group_name_H-M   'P 1'
#
loop_
_entity.id
_entity.type
_entity.pdbx_description
1 polymer ?
#
loop_
_entity_poly.entity_id
_entity_poly.type
_entity_poly.pdbx_seq_one_letter_code
_entity_poly.pdbx_strand_id
1 'polypeptide(L)'
;MKHTLLLLTAILSLASHASAAKPPNIVLIISDDQSWTDYSFMGHEAIETPNIDRLAKQSRLFKRGYVPSSLCCPSLASMITG
;
A
#
# COMPACT_ATOMS: atom_id res chain seq x y z
N MET A 1 3.08 49.37 3.86
CA MET A 1 2.92 48.86 5.23
C MET A 1 1.70 47.94 5.38
N LYS A 2 0.47 48.35 4.99
CA LYS A 2 -0.75 47.53 5.12
C LYS A 2 -0.71 46.22 4.30
N HIS A 3 -0.23 46.28 3.05
CA HIS A 3 -0.09 45.09 2.17
C HIS A 3 0.98 44.11 2.67
N THR A 4 2.08 44.61 3.22
CA THR A 4 3.14 43.79 3.81
C THR A 4 2.63 43.01 5.03
N LEU A 5 1.82 43.65 5.87
CA LEU A 5 1.21 43.02 7.03
C LEU A 5 0.18 41.95 6.61
N LEU A 6 -0.59 42.20 5.55
CA LEU A 6 -1.57 41.27 4.98
C LEU A 6 -0.93 40.03 4.34
N LEU A 7 0.22 40.21 3.67
CA LEU A 7 1.02 39.11 3.12
C LEU A 7 1.61 38.24 4.24
N LEU A 8 2.09 38.85 5.31
CA LEU A 8 2.67 38.13 6.44
C LEU A 8 1.62 37.28 7.17
N THR A 9 0.41 37.80 7.39
CA THR A 9 -0.69 37.03 8.00
C THR A 9 -1.20 35.90 7.10
N ALA A 10 -1.23 36.09 5.78
CA ALA A 10 -1.58 35.02 4.85
C ALA A 10 -0.57 33.86 4.91
N ILE A 11 0.72 34.16 4.95
CA ILE A 11 1.79 33.14 5.05
C ILE A 11 1.69 32.37 6.37
N LEU A 12 1.46 33.06 7.50
CA LEU A 12 1.28 32.39 8.79
C LEU A 12 0.03 31.50 8.83
N SER A 13 -1.05 31.89 8.15
CA SER A 13 -2.27 31.09 8.08
C SER A 13 -2.05 29.79 7.29
N LEU A 14 -1.32 29.83 6.17
CA LEU A 14 -1.00 28.62 5.39
C LEU A 14 -0.08 27.65 6.17
N ALA A 15 0.89 28.17 6.93
CA ALA A 15 1.77 27.34 7.75
C ALA A 15 1.03 26.61 8.89
N SER A 16 -0.08 27.19 9.37
CA SER A 16 -0.87 26.65 10.47
C SER A 16 -1.77 25.46 10.06
N HIS A 17 -1.94 25.21 8.75
CA HIS A 17 -2.76 24.12 8.21
C HIS A 17 -1.97 22.84 7.93
N ALA A 18 -0.69 22.79 8.26
CA ALA A 18 0.10 21.56 8.24
C ALA A 18 -0.29 20.65 9.43
N SER A 19 -1.51 20.09 9.37
CA SER A 19 -1.90 19.02 10.29
C SER A 19 -1.06 17.79 9.97
N ALA A 20 -0.36 17.25 10.97
CA ALA A 20 0.36 15.99 10.84
C ALA A 20 -0.66 14.93 10.41
N ALA A 21 -0.48 14.37 9.21
CA ALA A 21 -1.34 13.30 8.72
C ALA A 21 -1.32 12.17 9.75
N LYS A 22 -2.51 11.75 10.21
CA LYS A 22 -2.62 10.60 11.10
C LYS A 22 -1.93 9.41 10.42
N PRO A 23 -1.17 8.59 11.17
CA PRO A 23 -0.59 7.39 10.61
C PRO A 23 -1.71 6.54 9.98
N PRO A 24 -1.50 5.96 8.79
CA PRO A 24 -2.50 5.12 8.17
C PRO A 24 -2.69 3.84 8.98
N ASN A 25 -3.90 3.28 8.92
CA ASN A 25 -4.10 1.90 9.35
C ASN A 25 -3.45 0.97 8.31
N ILE A 26 -2.73 -0.04 8.78
CA ILE A 26 -2.10 -1.05 7.91
C ILE A 26 -2.83 -2.37 8.12
N VAL A 27 -3.33 -2.95 7.03
CA VAL A 27 -3.92 -4.31 7.01
C VAL A 27 -3.07 -5.17 6.09
N LEU A 28 -2.41 -6.17 6.66
CA LEU A 28 -1.62 -7.14 5.91
C LEU A 28 -2.47 -8.40 5.66
N ILE A 29 -2.76 -8.67 4.40
CA ILE A 29 -3.50 -9.86 3.96
C ILE A 29 -2.49 -10.85 3.39
N ILE A 30 -2.45 -12.07 3.95
CA ILE A 30 -1.53 -13.14 3.54
C ILE A 30 -2.37 -14.35 3.16
N SER A 31 -2.13 -14.88 1.96
CA SER A 31 -2.69 -16.14 1.46
C SER A 31 -1.70 -17.28 1.73
N ASP A 32 -2.20 -18.43 2.17
CA ASP A 32 -1.38 -19.63 2.35
C ASP A 32 -1.31 -20.42 1.03
N ASP A 33 -0.11 -20.90 0.68
CA ASP A 33 0.17 -21.71 -0.53
C ASP A 33 -0.34 -21.16 -1.88
N GLN A 34 -0.57 -19.85 -2.00
CA GLN A 34 -1.05 -19.24 -3.24
C GLN A 34 0.11 -18.82 -4.16
N SER A 35 0.15 -19.39 -5.37
CA SER A 35 1.12 -19.02 -6.40
C SER A 35 0.76 -17.69 -7.06
N TRP A 36 1.76 -17.01 -7.62
CA TRP A 36 1.56 -15.79 -8.42
C TRP A 36 0.72 -16.05 -9.68
N THR A 37 0.62 -17.31 -10.12
CA THR A 37 -0.22 -17.73 -11.26
C THR A 37 -1.69 -17.87 -10.90
N ASP A 38 -2.05 -17.91 -9.61
CA ASP A 38 -3.39 -18.29 -9.15
C ASP A 38 -4.36 -17.10 -9.08
N TYR A 39 -4.06 -16.01 -9.79
CA TYR A 39 -4.83 -14.79 -9.79
C TYR A 39 -5.36 -14.46 -11.18
N SER A 40 -6.64 -14.10 -11.32
CA SER A 40 -7.19 -13.67 -12.61
C SER A 40 -6.50 -12.42 -13.14
N PHE A 41 -6.13 -11.47 -12.28
CA PHE A 41 -5.36 -10.28 -12.70
C PHE A 41 -3.93 -10.60 -13.21
N MET A 42 -3.42 -11.81 -12.92
CA MET A 42 -2.14 -12.31 -13.45
C MET A 42 -2.31 -13.16 -14.72
N GLY A 43 -3.55 -13.34 -15.20
CA GLY A 43 -3.86 -14.03 -16.45
C GLY A 43 -4.28 -15.50 -16.28
N HIS A 44 -4.67 -15.93 -15.08
CA HIS A 44 -5.23 -17.27 -14.90
C HIS A 44 -6.52 -17.45 -15.72
N GLU A 45 -6.68 -18.59 -16.40
CA GLU A 45 -7.80 -18.84 -17.33
C GLU A 45 -9.14 -19.12 -16.62
N ALA A 46 -9.13 -19.89 -15.52
CA ALA A 46 -10.35 -20.34 -14.83
C ALA A 46 -10.60 -19.74 -13.43
N ILE A 47 -9.56 -19.38 -12.66
CA ILE A 47 -9.71 -18.83 -11.31
C ILE A 47 -10.22 -17.39 -11.42
N GLU A 48 -11.26 -17.07 -10.64
CA GLU A 48 -11.80 -15.72 -10.53
C GLU A 48 -11.49 -15.13 -9.14
N THR A 49 -10.78 -13.98 -9.11
CA THR A 49 -10.47 -13.26 -7.87
C THR A 49 -11.02 -11.83 -7.85
N PRO A 50 -12.34 -11.60 -8.05
CA PRO A 50 -12.89 -10.27 -8.36
C PRO A 50 -12.57 -9.19 -7.31
N ASN A 51 -12.51 -9.55 -6.03
CA ASN A 51 -12.15 -8.62 -4.95
C ASN A 51 -10.67 -8.26 -4.97
N ILE A 52 -9.79 -9.21 -5.23
CA ILE A 52 -8.35 -8.98 -5.31
C ILE A 52 -7.99 -8.28 -6.63
N ASP A 53 -8.68 -8.60 -7.73
CA ASP A 53 -8.55 -7.90 -9.01
C ASP A 53 -8.89 -6.42 -8.88
N ARG A 54 -9.98 -6.10 -8.17
CA ARG A 54 -10.35 -4.72 -7.83
C ARG A 54 -9.27 -4.05 -6.97
N LEU A 55 -8.68 -4.78 -6.02
CA LEU A 55 -7.56 -4.27 -5.21
C LEU A 55 -6.31 -4.02 -6.06
N ALA A 56 -5.95 -4.92 -6.97
CA ALA A 56 -4.81 -4.76 -7.86
C ALA A 56 -4.96 -3.54 -8.78
N LYS A 57 -6.15 -3.29 -9.34
CA LYS A 57 -6.44 -2.14 -10.22
C LYS A 57 -6.29 -0.78 -9.53
N GLN A 58 -6.57 -0.69 -8.23
CA GLN A 58 -6.45 0.55 -7.44
C GLN A 58 -5.09 0.69 -6.74
N SER A 59 -4.20 -0.30 -6.88
CA SER A 59 -2.95 -0.40 -6.13
C SER A 59 -1.72 -0.41 -7.04
N ARG A 60 -0.54 -0.51 -6.43
CA ARG A 60 0.67 -0.91 -7.14
C ARG A 60 0.78 -2.43 -7.12
N LEU A 61 0.98 -3.03 -8.29
CA LEU A 61 1.16 -4.46 -8.47
C LEU A 61 2.63 -4.79 -8.68
N PHE A 62 3.19 -5.65 -7.84
CA PHE A 62 4.53 -6.20 -7.98
C PHE A 62 4.48 -7.52 -8.74
N LYS A 63 4.59 -7.48 -10.08
CA LYS A 63 4.55 -8.69 -10.94
C LYS A 63 5.74 -9.65 -10.72
N ARG A 64 6.78 -9.18 -10.05
CA ARG A 64 8.03 -9.93 -9.78
C ARG A 64 8.39 -9.85 -8.30
N GLY A 65 7.44 -10.25 -7.45
CA GLY A 65 7.68 -10.48 -6.02
C GLY A 65 8.11 -11.92 -5.77
N TYR A 66 9.07 -12.13 -4.87
CA TYR A 66 9.59 -13.45 -4.52
C TYR A 66 9.57 -13.61 -3.00
N VAL A 67 9.28 -14.83 -2.55
CA VAL A 67 9.44 -15.22 -1.15
C VAL A 67 10.90 -15.57 -0.87
N PRO A 68 11.45 -15.25 0.31
CA PRO A 68 12.81 -15.64 0.67
C PRO A 68 12.95 -17.15 0.94
N SER A 69 11.84 -17.83 1.23
CA SER A 69 11.76 -19.28 1.39
C SER A 69 10.42 -19.80 0.85
N SER A 70 10.44 -20.95 0.18
CA SER A 70 9.23 -21.63 -0.33
C SER A 70 8.53 -22.49 0.73
N LEU A 71 8.80 -22.25 2.02
CA LEU A 71 8.18 -22.94 3.15
C LEU A 71 7.45 -21.91 4.02
N CYS A 72 6.25 -22.24 4.49
CA CYS A 72 5.37 -21.29 5.19
C CYS A 72 6.02 -20.69 6.44
N CYS A 73 6.51 -21.51 7.37
CA CYS A 73 7.10 -21.04 8.62
C CYS A 73 8.29 -20.08 8.43
N PRO A 74 9.35 -20.43 7.66
CA PRO A 74 10.46 -19.51 7.45
C PRO A 74 10.08 -18.27 6.61
N SER A 75 9.12 -18.38 5.69
CA SER A 75 8.60 -17.22 4.96
C SER A 75 7.89 -16.24 5.90
N LEU A 76 6.97 -16.72 6.74
CA LEU A 76 6.29 -15.91 7.75
C LEU A 76 7.25 -15.32 8.78
N ALA A 77 8.25 -16.09 9.23
CA ALA A 77 9.28 -15.59 10.13
C ALA A 77 9.99 -14.36 9.53
N SER A 78 10.44 -14.45 8.28
CA SER A 78 11.10 -13.33 7.59
C SER A 78 10.23 -12.07 7.45
N MET A 79 8.91 -12.23 7.31
CA MET A 79 8.00 -11.08 7.22
C MET A 79 7.87 -10.34 8.55
N ILE A 80 7.98 -11.04 9.68
CA ILE A 80 7.82 -10.47 11.02
C ILE A 80 9.15 -9.90 11.54
N THR A 81 10.27 -10.58 11.24
CA THR A 81 11.59 -10.19 11.76
C THR A 81 12.38 -9.25 10.85
N GLY A 82 12.02 -9.18 9.56
CA GLY A 82 12.92 -8.70 8.51
C GLY A 82 14.04 -9.70 8.23
#